data_AF-A0A4Q9GWR4-F1
#
_entry.id   AF-A0A4Q9GWR4-F1
#
_cell.length_a   1.000
_cell.length_b   1.000
_cell.length_c   1.000
_cell.angle_alpha   90.00
_cell.angle_beta   90.00
_cell.angle_gamma   90.00
#
_symmetry.space_group_name_H-M   'P 1'
#
loop_
_entity.id
_entity.type
_entity.pdbx_description
1 polymer ?
#
loop_
_entity_poly.entity_id
_entity_poly.type
_entity_poly.pdbx_seq_one_letter_code
_entity_poly.pdbx_strand_id
1 'polypeptide(L)' 'MSGSLLQTSFVIHAVVFTAVNAGLMALNQKYSPGTDWAPIVAWGWGIGLAAHGAVWAIWGRRK' A
#
# COMPACT_ATOMS: atom_id res chain seq x y z
N MET A 1 -17.15 -12.42 11.58
CA MET A 1 -16.69 -12.51 10.18
C MET A 1 -15.27 -13.05 10.18
N SER A 2 -15.03 -14.31 9.81
CA SER A 2 -13.66 -14.84 9.68
C SER A 2 -13.19 -14.66 8.23
N GLY A 3 -12.65 -13.48 7.91
CA GLY A 3 -11.92 -13.28 6.64
C GLY A 3 -10.65 -14.12 6.61
N SER A 4 -10.24 -14.59 5.43
CA SER A 4 -8.98 -15.34 5.31
C SER A 4 -7.78 -14.47 5.69
N LEU A 5 -6.70 -15.07 6.20
CA LEU A 5 -5.48 -14.31 6.56
C LEU A 5 -4.92 -13.51 5.37
N LEU A 6 -5.09 -14.02 4.15
CA LEU A 6 -4.70 -13.32 2.92
C LEU A 6 -5.54 -12.06 2.67
N GLN A 7 -6.85 -12.12 2.94
CA GLN A 7 -7.71 -10.94 2.86
C GLN A 7 -7.30 -9.89 3.89
N THR A 8 -7.10 -10.30 5.14
CA THR A 8 -6.65 -9.40 6.21
C THR A 8 -5.29 -8.80 5.89
N SER A 9 -4.36 -9.61 5.37
CA SER A 9 -3.06 -9.17 4.88
C SER A 9 -3.20 -8.11 3.80
N PHE A 10 -4.04 -8.32 2.78
CA PHE A 10 -4.24 -7.30 1.74
C PHE A 10 -4.86 -6.01 2.29
N VAL A 11 -5.91 -6.11 3.11
CA VAL A 11 -6.61 -4.94 3.66
C VAL A 11 -5.70 -4.09 4.53
N ILE A 12 -4.93 -4.69 5.44
CA ILE A 12 -4.04 -3.90 6.32
C ILE A 12 -2.94 -3.22 5.51
N HIS A 13 -2.36 -3.89 4.50
CA HIS A 13 -1.37 -3.27 3.63
C HIS A 13 -1.97 -2.15 2.79
N ALA A 14 -3.22 -2.26 2.32
CA ALA A 14 -3.89 -1.19 1.60
C ALA A 14 -4.09 0.05 2.48
N VAL A 15 -4.54 -0.14 3.72
CA VAL A 15 -4.73 0.96 4.69
C VAL A 15 -3.40 1.63 5.02
N VAL A 16 -2.37 0.84 5.35
CA VAL A 16 -1.04 1.37 5.68
C VAL A 16 -0.43 2.08 4.47
N PHE A 17 -0.54 1.49 3.27
CA PHE A 17 -0.08 2.10 2.02
C PHE A 17 -0.66 3.50 1.85
N THR A 18 -1.98 3.65 1.96
CA THR A 18 -2.64 4.94 1.77
C THR A 18 -2.27 5.93 2.87
N ALA A 19 -2.32 5.53 4.14
CA ALA A 19 -2.04 6.42 5.25
C ALA A 19 -0.59 6.93 5.24
N VAL A 20 0.38 6.03 5.04
CA VAL A 20 1.81 6.37 5.03
C VAL A 20 2.14 7.23 3.80
N ASN A 21 1.72 6.83 2.60
CA ASN A 21 2.08 7.60 1.39
C ASN A 21 1.39 8.96 1.33
N ALA A 22 0.17 9.10 1.84
CA ALA A 22 -0.46 10.42 2.00
C ALA A 22 0.34 11.31 2.96
N GLY A 23 0.78 10.76 4.09
CA GLY A 23 1.66 11.46 5.03
C GLY A 23 2.99 11.87 4.41
N LEU A 24 3.65 10.96 3.68
CA LEU A 24 4.90 11.23 2.99
C LEU A 24 4.74 12.30 1.90
N MET A 25 3.63 12.28 1.15
CA MET A 25 3.33 13.32 0.17
C MET A 25 3.20 14.69 0.84
N ALA A 26 2.46 14.78 1.96
CA ALA A 26 2.33 16.03 2.71
C ALA A 26 3.68 16.52 3.25
N LEU A 27 4.54 15.61 3.74
CA LEU A 27 5.89 15.94 4.20
C LEU A 27 6.79 16.40 3.05
N ASN A 28 6.71 15.75 1.90
CA ASN A 28 7.48 16.13 0.72
C ASN A 28 7.13 17.55 0.27
N GLN A 29 5.85 17.86 0.16
CA GLN A 29 5.39 19.20 -0.22
C GLN A 29 5.81 20.26 0.81
N LYS A 30 5.78 19.92 2.10
CA LYS A 30 6.12 20.86 3.18
C LYS A 30 7.62 21.12 3.32
N TYR A 31 8.45 20.09 3.18
CA TYR A 31 9.88 20.16 3.54
C TYR A 31 10.82 20.00 2.35
N SER A 32 10.32 19.60 1.18
CA SER A 32 11.12 19.42 -0.03
C SER A 32 10.35 19.89 -1.29
N PRO A 33 9.82 21.12 -1.33
CA PRO A 33 8.91 21.58 -2.40
C PRO A 33 9.53 21.65 -3.81
N GLY A 34 10.86 21.48 -3.94
CA GLY A 34 11.56 21.43 -5.22
C GLY A 34 12.05 20.04 -5.63
N THR A 35 11.67 18.98 -4.91
CA THR A 35 12.13 17.61 -5.19
C THR A 35 11.07 16.60 -4.83
N ASP A 36 10.45 15.99 -5.84
CA ASP A 36 9.32 15.06 -5.65
C ASP A 36 9.78 13.62 -5.39
N TRP A 37 10.23 13.34 -4.16
CA TRP A 37 10.65 11.99 -3.74
C TRP A 37 9.48 11.11 -3.27
N ALA A 38 8.35 11.67 -2.83
CA ALA A 38 7.23 10.88 -2.33
C ALA A 38 6.59 9.98 -3.41
N PRO A 39 6.43 10.41 -4.68
CA PRO A 39 5.91 9.54 -5.73
C PRO A 39 6.73 8.26 -5.96
N ILE A 40 8.07 8.33 -5.95
CA ILE A 40 8.91 7.14 -6.16
C ILE A 40 8.81 6.17 -4.98
N VAL A 41 8.67 6.68 -3.75
CA VAL A 41 8.38 5.84 -2.56
C VAL A 41 7.02 5.16 -2.69
N ALA A 42 6.00 5.90 -3.14
CA ALA A 42 4.67 5.34 -3.37
C ALA A 42 4.67 4.24 -4.44
N TRP A 43 5.46 4.39 -5.51
CA TRP A 43 5.63 3.32 -6.49
C TRP A 43 6.26 2.06 -5.90
N GLY A 44 7.35 2.20 -5.13
CA GLY A 44 8.01 1.06 -4.50
C GLY A 44 7.09 0.31 -3.54
N TRP A 45 6.34 1.03 -2.70
CA TRP A 45 5.34 0.45 -1.81
C TRP A 45 4.15 -0.15 -2.57
N GLY A 46 3.78 0.45 -3.70
CA GLY A 46 2.67 0.03 -4.54
C GLY A 46 2.90 -1.36 -5.15
N ILE A 47 4.15 -1.70 -5.47
CA ILE A 47 4.54 -3.05 -5.89
C ILE A 47 4.26 -4.08 -4.78
N GLY A 48 4.62 -3.75 -3.53
CA GLY A 48 4.31 -4.59 -2.38
C GLY A 48 2.81 -4.80 -2.18
N LEU A 49 2.03 -3.71 -2.22
CA LEU A 49 0.56 -3.79 -2.15
C LEU A 49 -0.03 -4.64 -3.28
N ALA A 50 0.46 -4.47 -4.51
CA ALA A 50 0.02 -5.25 -5.66
C ALA A 50 0.33 -6.75 -5.48
N ALA A 51 1.50 -7.10 -4.92
CA ALA A 51 1.85 -8.48 -4.61
C ALA A 51 0.88 -9.11 -3.60
N HIS A 52 0.58 -8.42 -2.48
CA HIS A 52 -0.43 -8.89 -1.52
C HIS A 52 -1.81 -9.06 -2.15
N GLY A 53 -2.21 -8.11 -3.00
CA GLY A 53 -3.48 -8.16 -3.73
C GLY A 53 -3.55 -9.36 -4.69
N ALA A 54 -2.47 -9.62 -5.44
CA ALA A 54 -2.38 -10.76 -6.35
C ALA A 54 -2.47 -12.10 -5.59
N VAL A 55 -1.72 -12.25 -4.50
CA VAL A 55 -1.73 -13.46 -3.65
C VAL A 55 -3.15 -13.71 -3.12
N TRP A 56 -3.80 -12.69 -2.58
CA TRP A 56 -5.18 -12.80 -2.11
C TRP A 56 -6.16 -13.14 -3.22
N ALA A 57 -6.04 -12.54 -4.40
CA ALA A 57 -6.92 -12.79 -5.53
C ALA A 57 -6.81 -14.23 -6.06
N ILE A 58 -5.58 -14.76 -6.15
CA ILE A 58 -5.29 -16.08 -6.72
C ILE A 58 -5.62 -17.21 -5.73
N TRP A 59 -5.23 -17.05 -4.46
CA TRP A 59 -5.31 -18.13 -3.47
C TRP A 59 -6.35 -17.88 -2.38
N GLY A 60 -6.64 -16.64 -2.04
CA GLY A 60 -7.58 -16.28 -0.97
C GLY A 60 -9.06 -16.36 -1.36
N ARG A 61 -9.37 -16.50 -2.66
CA ARG A 61 -10.75 -16.62 -3.19
C ARG A 61 -11.16 -18.06 -3.51
N ARG A 62 -10.24 -19.02 -3.47
CA ARG A 62 -10.53 -20.45 -3.63
C ARG A 62 -11.05 -20.97 -2.28
N LYS A 63 -12.35 -21.27 -2.22
CA LYS A 63 -12.99 -21.92 -1.06
C LYS A 63 -12.58 -23.37 -0.97
#